data_AF-A0A9P6DDQ1-F1
#
_entry.id   AF-A0A9P6DDQ1-F1
#
_cell.length_a   1.000
_cell.length_b   1.000
_cell.length_c   1.000
_cell.angle_alpha   90.00
_cell.angle_beta   90.00
_cell.angle_gamma   90.00
#
_symmetry.space_group_name_H-M   'P 1'
#
loop_
_entity.id
_entity.type
_entity.pdbx_description
1 polymer ?
#
loop_
_entity_poly.entity_id
_entity_poly.type
_entity_poly.pdbx_seq_one_letter_code
_entity_poly.pdbx_strand_id
1 'polypeptide(L)'
;TADGGQAGTSVNLMLKGIIGIQAMPEISQAFGLRKPEGFITQWKDQALNGGHLLSDTGNVQSWSLIYNTFADKLTHSNLVGHDTYDSQAAFYKQLADDSTNPFGLPLSSSSSDARSDWTMLTASTIDDPSTRDMLVSMVHARANYNGTLGAFPTTYNAPSGNVTRGIARRVYILSHSMLIQNIICLTLPKALRILYYHSSEHPTAS
;
A
#
# COMPACT_ATOMS: atom_id res chain seq x y z
N THR A 1 12.98 8.86 11.34
CA THR A 1 12.28 8.77 10.03
C THR A 1 11.48 7.48 10.01
N ALA A 2 10.20 7.53 9.60
CA ALA A 2 9.21 6.46 9.85
C ALA A 2 9.34 5.22 8.92
N ASP A 3 10.22 5.26 7.94
CA ASP A 3 10.42 4.26 6.90
C ASP A 3 11.90 3.86 6.70
N GLY A 4 12.83 4.38 7.52
CA GLY A 4 14.27 4.15 7.36
C GLY A 4 14.91 4.86 6.16
N GLY A 5 14.16 5.67 5.40
CA GLY A 5 14.68 6.50 4.32
C GLY A 5 15.34 7.79 4.83
N GLN A 6 16.25 8.37 4.03
CA GLN A 6 16.75 9.72 4.29
C GLN A 6 15.64 10.74 4.02
N ALA A 7 15.46 11.67 4.96
CA ALA A 7 14.48 12.75 4.81
C ALA A 7 14.91 13.65 3.64
N GLY A 8 14.05 13.80 2.64
CA GLY A 8 14.28 14.64 1.46
C GLY A 8 14.54 13.88 0.15
N THR A 9 14.90 12.59 0.21
CA THR A 9 15.15 11.77 -0.98
C THR A 9 14.24 10.54 -1.09
N SER A 10 13.63 10.09 0.02
CA SER A 10 12.65 8.98 0.01
C SER A 10 11.39 9.35 -0.79
N VAL A 11 11.16 8.62 -1.89
CA VAL A 11 10.00 8.77 -2.77
C VAL A 11 8.69 8.54 -2.02
N ASN A 12 8.65 7.54 -1.14
CA ASN A 12 7.50 7.20 -0.31
C ASN A 12 7.15 8.34 0.66
N LEU A 13 8.16 8.91 1.32
CA LEU A 13 7.97 9.99 2.30
C LEU A 13 7.55 11.29 1.61
N MET A 14 8.15 11.61 0.46
CA MET A 14 7.75 12.78 -0.33
C MET A 14 6.29 12.69 -0.76
N LEU A 15 5.86 11.53 -1.28
CA LEU A 15 4.47 11.34 -1.70
C LEU A 15 3.50 11.55 -0.53
N LYS A 16 3.82 11.02 0.65
CA LYS A 16 3.01 11.23 1.86
C LYS A 16 2.89 12.71 2.22
N GLY A 17 3.98 13.47 2.09
CA GLY A 17 3.96 14.93 2.32
C GLY A 17 3.03 15.65 1.36
N ILE A 18 3.10 15.32 0.07
CA ILE A 18 2.26 15.93 -0.98
C ILE A 18 0.78 15.66 -0.73
N ILE A 19 0.43 14.42 -0.41
CA ILE A 19 -0.96 14.04 -0.07
C ILE A 19 -1.41 14.75 1.21
N GLY A 20 -0.53 14.91 2.20
CA GLY A 20 -0.80 15.68 3.41
C GLY A 20 -1.14 17.16 3.12
N ILE A 21 -0.42 17.79 2.20
CA ILE A 21 -0.69 19.18 1.76
C ILE A 21 -2.05 19.26 1.07
N GLN A 22 -2.39 18.29 0.22
CA GLN A 22 -3.70 18.21 -0.44
C GLN A 22 -4.85 18.02 0.57
N ALA A 23 -4.63 17.20 1.60
CA ALA A 23 -5.64 16.88 2.60
C ALA A 23 -5.88 18.00 3.63
N MET A 24 -5.00 19.00 3.71
CA MET A 24 -5.08 20.11 4.68
C MET A 24 -4.97 21.48 3.99
N PRO A 25 -5.96 21.86 3.15
CA PRO A 25 -5.86 23.07 2.31
C PRO A 25 -5.82 24.37 3.13
N GLU A 26 -6.53 24.46 4.26
CA GLU A 26 -6.53 25.65 5.12
C GLU A 26 -5.17 25.86 5.78
N ILE A 27 -4.53 24.77 6.22
CA ILE A 27 -3.17 24.81 6.78
C ILE A 27 -2.18 25.18 5.68
N SER A 28 -2.27 24.57 4.51
CA SER A 28 -1.43 24.91 3.36
C SER A 28 -1.50 26.40 3.01
N GLN A 29 -2.72 26.96 2.97
CA GLN A 29 -2.94 28.37 2.70
C GLN A 29 -2.39 29.28 3.81
N ALA A 30 -2.61 28.93 5.08
CA ALA A 30 -2.11 29.69 6.23
C ALA A 30 -0.58 29.79 6.25
N PHE A 31 0.12 28.77 5.77
CA PHE A 31 1.58 28.72 5.71
C PHE A 31 2.16 29.15 4.35
N GLY A 32 1.33 29.58 3.39
CA GLY A 32 1.78 30.02 2.07
C GLY A 32 2.47 28.91 1.26
N LEU A 33 2.11 27.64 1.48
CA LEU A 33 2.69 26.51 0.77
C LEU A 33 2.23 26.48 -0.70
N ARG A 34 3.07 25.94 -1.60
CA ARG A 34 2.70 25.79 -3.02
C ARG A 34 1.53 24.81 -3.14
N LYS A 35 0.73 24.99 -4.19
CA LYS A 35 -0.34 24.05 -4.50
C LYS A 35 0.22 22.64 -4.80
N PRO A 36 -0.48 21.57 -4.40
CA PRO A 36 -0.01 20.19 -4.50
C PRO A 36 0.29 19.74 -5.95
N GLU A 37 -0.34 20.32 -6.96
CA GLU A 37 -0.10 20.00 -8.38
C GLU A 37 1.35 20.31 -8.81
N GLY A 38 1.94 21.37 -8.25
CA GLY A 38 3.34 21.71 -8.50
C GLY A 38 4.30 20.69 -7.87
N PHE A 39 3.99 20.24 -6.65
CA PHE A 39 4.82 19.27 -5.95
C PHE A 39 4.73 17.87 -6.56
N ILE A 40 3.54 17.44 -6.99
CA ILE A 40 3.39 16.11 -7.60
C ILE A 40 4.10 16.01 -8.95
N THR A 41 4.12 17.10 -9.74
CA THR A 41 4.85 17.15 -11.00
C THR A 41 6.34 16.98 -10.75
N GLN A 42 6.90 17.78 -9.83
CA GLN A 42 8.32 17.67 -9.45
C GLN A 42 8.66 16.30 -8.87
N TRP A 43 7.75 15.72 -8.07
CA TRP A 43 7.94 14.38 -7.52
C TRP A 43 7.98 13.32 -8.62
N LYS A 44 7.07 13.37 -9.61
CA LYS A 44 7.08 12.42 -10.74
C LYS A 44 8.39 12.48 -11.52
N ASP A 45 8.88 13.68 -11.81
CA ASP A 45 10.13 13.89 -12.56
C ASP A 45 11.36 13.28 -11.86
N GLN A 46 11.34 13.24 -10.52
CA GLN A 46 12.45 12.72 -9.71
C GLN A 46 12.27 11.27 -9.28
N ALA A 47 11.03 10.81 -9.17
CA ALA A 47 10.69 9.51 -8.59
C ALA A 47 10.53 8.40 -9.62
N LEU A 48 10.16 8.73 -10.87
CA LEU A 48 9.94 7.74 -11.92
C LEU A 48 11.21 7.50 -12.72
N ASN A 49 11.61 6.23 -12.84
CA ASN A 49 12.68 5.82 -13.73
C ASN A 49 12.35 4.47 -14.37
N GLY A 50 12.53 4.33 -15.68
CA GLY A 50 12.40 3.05 -16.37
C GLY A 50 11.08 2.30 -16.12
N GLY A 51 9.97 3.03 -15.93
CA GLY A 51 8.65 2.44 -15.68
C GLY A 51 8.38 1.99 -14.25
N HIS A 52 9.21 2.35 -13.27
CA HIS A 52 8.93 2.10 -11.86
C HIS A 52 9.31 3.29 -10.96
N LEU A 53 8.84 3.26 -9.71
CA LEU A 53 9.14 4.29 -8.73
C LEU A 53 10.40 3.92 -7.93
N LEU A 54 11.32 4.88 -7.82
CA LEU A 54 12.56 4.73 -7.08
C LEU A 54 12.29 4.62 -5.57
N SER A 55 13.25 4.07 -4.83
CA SER A 55 13.25 4.21 -3.36
C SER A 55 13.78 5.58 -2.94
N ASP A 56 14.80 6.04 -3.65
CA ASP A 56 15.53 7.28 -3.39
C ASP A 56 15.78 8.00 -4.73
N THR A 57 15.47 9.29 -4.82
CA THR A 57 15.58 10.07 -6.06
C THR A 57 17.02 10.19 -6.59
N GLY A 58 18.04 9.96 -5.75
CA GLY A 58 19.44 9.94 -6.16
C GLY A 58 19.94 8.58 -6.69
N ASN A 59 19.16 7.51 -6.56
CA ASN A 59 19.57 6.16 -6.95
C ASN A 59 18.62 5.56 -7.99
N VAL A 60 19.00 5.68 -9.26
CA VAL A 60 18.23 5.22 -10.43
C VAL A 60 18.05 3.70 -10.51
N GLN A 61 18.87 2.92 -9.78
CA GLN A 61 18.75 1.45 -9.71
C GLN A 61 17.91 1.01 -8.49
N SER A 62 17.44 1.95 -7.68
CA SER A 62 16.63 1.63 -6.51
C SER A 62 15.16 1.49 -6.88
N TRP A 63 14.43 0.69 -6.12
CA TRP A 63 12.97 0.64 -6.18
C TRP A 63 12.42 0.41 -4.78
N SER A 64 11.18 0.82 -4.55
CA SER A 64 10.48 0.48 -3.32
C SER A 64 9.01 0.20 -3.51
N LEU A 65 8.43 -0.53 -2.56
CA LEU A 65 7.00 -0.77 -2.52
C LEU A 65 6.31 0.54 -2.08
N ILE A 66 5.55 1.17 -2.97
CA ILE A 66 4.99 2.51 -2.72
C ILE A 66 3.58 2.42 -2.12
N TYR A 67 3.50 1.88 -0.91
CA TYR A 67 2.24 1.69 -0.19
C TYR A 67 1.52 3.02 0.13
N ASN A 68 2.23 4.15 0.17
CA ASN A 68 1.62 5.47 0.41
C ASN A 68 0.73 5.95 -0.75
N THR A 69 0.82 5.32 -1.94
CA THR A 69 -0.16 5.56 -3.01
C THR A 69 -1.59 5.23 -2.60
N PHE A 70 -1.77 4.37 -1.57
CA PHE A 70 -3.08 4.07 -1.01
C PHE A 70 -3.81 5.33 -0.54
N ALA A 71 -3.09 6.27 0.04
CA ALA A 71 -3.69 7.51 0.53
C ALA A 71 -4.27 8.34 -0.62
N ASP A 72 -3.65 8.35 -1.81
CA ASP A 72 -4.16 9.08 -2.99
C ASP A 72 -5.47 8.47 -3.51
N LYS A 73 -5.57 7.14 -3.54
CA LYS A 73 -6.82 6.42 -3.87
C LYS A 73 -7.89 6.63 -2.80
N LEU A 74 -7.51 6.61 -1.51
CA LEU A 74 -8.43 6.81 -0.38
C LEU A 74 -9.03 8.23 -0.36
N THR A 75 -8.23 9.25 -0.66
CA THR A 75 -8.71 10.65 -0.71
C THR A 75 -9.31 11.04 -2.06
N HIS A 76 -9.35 10.12 -3.02
CA HIS A 76 -9.79 10.38 -4.40
C HIS A 76 -9.08 11.60 -5.04
N SER A 77 -7.82 11.85 -4.67
CA SER A 77 -7.11 13.06 -5.09
C SER A 77 -6.54 12.97 -6.51
N ASN A 78 -6.35 11.74 -7.01
CA ASN A 78 -5.86 11.46 -8.37
C ASN A 78 -4.55 12.19 -8.72
N LEU A 79 -3.68 12.41 -7.74
CA LEU A 79 -2.42 13.14 -7.90
C LEU A 79 -1.40 12.26 -8.64
N VAL A 80 -1.31 11.00 -8.24
CA VAL A 80 -0.32 10.05 -8.80
C VAL A 80 -0.64 9.75 -10.27
N GLY A 81 -1.92 9.76 -10.65
CA GLY A 81 -2.37 9.52 -12.03
C GLY A 81 -2.29 8.05 -12.44
N HIS A 82 -3.19 7.65 -13.34
CA HIS A 82 -3.42 6.25 -13.70
C HIS A 82 -2.17 5.56 -14.29
N ASP A 83 -1.47 6.20 -15.22
CA ASP A 83 -0.27 5.65 -15.86
C ASP A 83 0.82 5.21 -14.86
N THR A 84 0.93 5.92 -13.74
CA THR A 84 1.88 5.55 -12.67
C THR A 84 1.43 4.27 -11.95
N TYR A 85 0.14 4.10 -11.71
CA TYR A 85 -0.39 2.85 -11.15
C TYR A 85 -0.19 1.66 -12.09
N ASP A 86 -0.44 1.84 -13.38
CA ASP A 86 -0.29 0.78 -14.38
C ASP A 86 1.16 0.34 -14.55
N SER A 87 2.08 1.31 -14.61
CA SER A 87 3.52 1.05 -14.64
C SER A 87 4.01 0.34 -13.37
N GLN A 88 3.54 0.77 -12.18
CA GLN A 88 3.84 0.05 -10.92
C GLN A 88 3.28 -1.38 -10.93
N ALA A 89 2.06 -1.59 -11.44
CA ALA A 89 1.46 -2.91 -11.52
C ALA A 89 2.32 -3.84 -12.38
N ALA A 90 2.71 -3.39 -13.57
CA ALA A 90 3.59 -4.14 -14.47
C ALA A 90 4.95 -4.46 -13.80
N PHE A 91 5.53 -3.50 -13.08
CA PHE A 91 6.78 -3.69 -12.36
C PHE A 91 6.66 -4.71 -11.22
N TYR A 92 5.61 -4.63 -10.40
CA TYR A 92 5.37 -5.59 -9.32
C TYR A 92 5.14 -7.00 -9.84
N LYS A 93 4.47 -7.14 -10.99
CA LYS A 93 4.33 -8.42 -11.69
C LYS A 93 5.69 -9.01 -12.07
N GLN A 94 6.57 -8.22 -12.68
CA GLN A 94 7.93 -8.66 -13.03
C GLN A 94 8.73 -9.11 -11.80
N LEU A 95 8.65 -8.37 -10.69
CA LEU A 95 9.33 -8.74 -9.46
C LEU A 95 8.81 -10.04 -8.84
N ALA A 96 7.52 -10.30 -8.98
CA ALA A 96 6.89 -11.51 -8.46
C ALA A 96 7.19 -12.74 -9.30
N ASP A 97 7.30 -12.57 -10.63
CA ASP A 97 7.58 -13.67 -11.57
C ASP A 97 8.96 -14.30 -11.33
N ASP A 98 9.92 -13.57 -10.73
CA ASP A 98 11.25 -14.06 -10.37
C ASP A 98 11.22 -15.23 -9.35
N SER A 99 10.07 -15.54 -8.73
CA SER A 99 9.85 -16.70 -7.83
C SER A 99 10.77 -16.77 -6.59
N THR A 100 11.62 -15.78 -6.38
CA THR A 100 12.56 -15.67 -5.24
C THR A 100 11.87 -15.26 -3.94
N ASN A 101 10.66 -14.73 -4.03
CA ASN A 101 9.94 -14.08 -2.93
C ASN A 101 8.52 -14.66 -2.75
N PRO A 102 8.37 -15.95 -2.39
CA PRO A 102 7.07 -16.62 -2.33
C PRO A 102 6.11 -16.06 -1.27
N PHE A 103 6.62 -15.31 -0.28
CA PHE A 103 5.82 -14.80 0.83
C PHE A 103 5.47 -13.30 0.72
N GLY A 104 5.98 -12.60 -0.29
CA GLY A 104 5.68 -11.19 -0.53
C GLY A 104 6.85 -10.45 -1.16
N LEU A 105 6.59 -9.33 -1.81
CA LEU A 105 7.66 -8.49 -2.36
C LEU A 105 8.45 -7.80 -1.23
N PRO A 106 9.78 -7.66 -1.38
CA PRO A 106 10.57 -6.85 -0.46
C PRO A 106 10.12 -5.38 -0.43
N LEU A 107 10.33 -4.72 0.71
CA LEU A 107 9.96 -3.30 0.88
C LEU A 107 10.72 -2.36 -0.05
N SER A 108 11.95 -2.72 -0.41
CA SER A 108 12.82 -1.99 -1.32
C SER A 108 13.88 -2.92 -1.90
N SER A 109 14.57 -2.48 -2.94
CA SER A 109 15.69 -3.21 -3.54
C SER A 109 16.84 -3.51 -2.57
N SER A 110 16.93 -2.79 -1.45
CA SER A 110 17.94 -2.96 -0.40
C SER A 110 17.46 -3.81 0.80
N SER A 111 16.21 -4.25 0.79
CA SER A 111 15.59 -5.03 1.86
C SER A 111 15.27 -6.44 1.37
N SER A 112 15.23 -7.40 2.31
CA SER A 112 14.63 -8.71 2.10
C SER A 112 13.39 -8.93 2.97
N ASP A 113 12.99 -7.93 3.75
CA ASP A 113 11.76 -7.97 4.53
C ASP A 113 10.58 -7.64 3.63
N ALA A 114 9.49 -8.39 3.79
CA ALA A 114 8.15 -8.07 3.36
C ALA A 114 7.30 -7.69 4.58
N ARG A 115 6.23 -6.95 4.30
CA ARG A 115 5.21 -6.61 5.30
C ARG A 115 3.82 -6.87 4.77
N SER A 116 3.04 -7.64 5.51
CA SER A 116 1.69 -8.03 5.10
C SER A 116 0.76 -6.82 4.97
N ASP A 117 0.82 -5.90 5.94
CA ASP A 117 0.01 -4.68 5.92
C ASP A 117 0.35 -3.78 4.72
N TRP A 118 1.63 -3.52 4.48
CA TRP A 118 2.04 -2.67 3.35
C TRP A 118 1.79 -3.33 2.00
N THR A 119 1.98 -4.64 1.90
CA THR A 119 1.63 -5.39 0.69
C THR A 119 0.14 -5.31 0.38
N MET A 120 -0.72 -5.42 1.39
CA MET A 120 -2.17 -5.26 1.20
C MET A 120 -2.57 -3.84 0.81
N LEU A 121 -1.93 -2.82 1.40
CA LEU A 121 -2.15 -1.42 1.00
C LEU A 121 -1.75 -1.19 -0.46
N THR A 122 -0.60 -1.71 -0.88
CA THR A 122 -0.18 -1.65 -2.29
C THR A 122 -1.15 -2.42 -3.19
N ALA A 123 -1.53 -3.64 -2.85
CA ALA A 123 -2.48 -4.41 -3.65
C ALA A 123 -3.80 -3.66 -3.86
N SER A 124 -4.28 -2.92 -2.86
CA SER A 124 -5.51 -2.14 -2.97
C SER A 124 -5.45 -0.95 -3.94
N THR A 125 -4.25 -0.54 -4.39
CA THR A 125 -4.09 0.52 -5.38
C THR A 125 -3.91 0.02 -6.81
N ILE A 126 -3.73 -1.29 -6.98
CA ILE A 126 -3.54 -1.92 -8.28
C ILE A 126 -4.89 -2.25 -8.90
N ASP A 127 -5.16 -1.63 -10.04
CA ASP A 127 -6.41 -1.85 -10.78
C ASP A 127 -6.38 -3.18 -11.58
N ASP A 128 -5.19 -3.67 -11.98
CA ASP A 128 -5.00 -4.98 -12.63
C ASP A 128 -5.29 -6.15 -11.65
N PRO A 129 -6.36 -6.95 -11.88
CA PRO A 129 -6.74 -8.02 -10.96
C PRO A 129 -5.65 -9.08 -10.82
N SER A 130 -4.91 -9.39 -11.90
CA SER A 130 -3.87 -10.42 -11.88
C SER A 130 -2.75 -10.04 -10.91
N THR A 131 -2.24 -8.82 -11.00
CA THR A 131 -1.16 -8.33 -10.15
C THR A 131 -1.64 -8.13 -8.71
N ARG A 132 -2.86 -7.60 -8.53
CA ARG A 132 -3.48 -7.47 -7.20
C ARG A 132 -3.59 -8.83 -6.51
N ASP A 133 -4.21 -9.80 -7.18
CA ASP A 133 -4.49 -11.12 -6.59
C ASP A 133 -3.19 -11.88 -6.31
N MET A 134 -2.17 -11.68 -7.15
CA MET A 134 -0.82 -12.18 -6.91
C MET A 134 -0.23 -11.62 -5.60
N LEU A 135 -0.27 -10.30 -5.38
CA LEU A 135 0.21 -9.69 -4.11
C LEU A 135 -0.57 -10.23 -2.90
N VAL A 136 -1.89 -10.36 -3.02
CA VAL A 136 -2.75 -10.93 -1.96
C VAL A 136 -2.39 -12.40 -1.70
N SER A 137 -2.13 -13.17 -2.75
CA SER A 137 -1.79 -14.59 -2.66
C SER A 137 -0.48 -14.82 -1.91
N MET A 138 0.51 -13.92 -2.05
CA MET A 138 1.76 -13.99 -1.32
C MET A 138 1.56 -13.78 0.19
N VAL A 139 0.72 -12.81 0.58
CA VAL A 139 0.35 -12.59 1.99
C VAL A 139 -0.39 -13.81 2.54
N HIS A 140 -1.29 -14.39 1.75
CA HIS A 140 -2.01 -15.61 2.09
C HIS A 140 -1.05 -16.81 2.23
N ALA A 141 -0.07 -16.96 1.35
CA ALA A 141 0.96 -17.99 1.44
C ALA A 141 1.73 -17.86 2.75
N ARG A 142 2.08 -16.63 3.16
CA ARG A 142 2.71 -16.42 4.46
C ARG A 142 1.80 -16.75 5.64
N ALA A 143 0.52 -16.42 5.56
CA ALA A 143 -0.44 -16.71 6.62
C ALA A 143 -0.62 -18.22 6.85
N ASN A 144 -0.49 -19.03 5.78
CA ASN A 144 -0.55 -20.48 5.84
C ASN A 144 0.81 -21.16 6.09
N TYR A 145 1.90 -20.38 6.15
CA TYR A 145 3.24 -20.92 6.37
C TYR A 145 3.41 -21.40 7.81
N ASN A 146 3.63 -22.71 7.97
CA ASN A 146 3.76 -23.40 9.26
C ASN A 146 5.21 -23.57 9.74
N GLY A 147 6.20 -23.05 9.02
CA GLY A 147 7.62 -23.19 9.38
C GLY A 147 8.07 -22.33 10.58
N THR A 148 7.25 -21.37 11.00
CA THR A 148 7.48 -20.56 12.20
C THR A 148 6.30 -20.70 13.16
N LEU A 149 6.58 -21.08 14.41
CA LEU A 149 5.57 -21.12 15.47
C LEU A 149 5.19 -19.71 15.92
N GLY A 150 3.91 -19.47 16.16
CA GLY A 150 3.39 -18.23 16.70
C GLY A 150 2.27 -17.60 15.87
N ALA A 151 1.79 -16.44 16.31
CA ALA A 151 0.78 -15.68 15.58
C ALA A 151 1.35 -15.10 14.27
N PHE A 152 0.47 -14.85 13.29
CA PHE A 152 0.84 -14.26 12.00
C PHE A 152 1.65 -12.95 12.20
N PRO A 153 2.89 -12.88 11.70
CA PRO A 153 3.74 -11.70 11.88
C PRO A 153 3.35 -10.57 10.92
N THR A 154 3.59 -9.33 11.34
CA THR A 154 3.44 -8.17 10.44
C THR A 154 4.64 -8.03 9.49
N THR A 155 5.85 -8.40 9.92
CA THR A 155 7.08 -8.29 9.13
C THR A 155 7.85 -9.61 9.14
N TYR A 156 8.23 -10.06 7.95
CA TYR A 156 8.88 -11.34 7.76
C TYR A 156 9.77 -11.29 6.52
N ASN A 157 10.76 -12.17 6.45
CA ASN A 157 11.66 -12.27 5.31
C ASN A 157 10.91 -12.83 4.09
N ALA A 158 10.96 -12.13 2.95
CA ALA A 158 10.24 -12.44 1.73
C ALA A 158 10.61 -13.82 1.11
N PRO A 159 11.89 -14.20 1.03
CA PRO A 159 12.28 -15.54 0.58
C PRO A 159 11.93 -16.67 1.55
N SER A 160 12.28 -16.53 2.84
CA SER A 160 12.24 -17.64 3.80
C SER A 160 10.95 -17.72 4.62
N GLY A 161 10.18 -16.64 4.70
CA GLY A 161 9.02 -16.54 5.58
C GLY A 161 9.38 -16.37 7.06
N ASN A 162 10.66 -16.35 7.43
CA ASN A 162 11.06 -16.20 8.83
C ASN A 162 10.58 -14.89 9.44
N VAL A 163 10.13 -14.94 10.68
CA VAL A 163 9.66 -13.75 11.40
C VAL A 163 10.84 -12.83 11.68
N THR A 164 10.80 -11.61 11.16
CA THR A 164 11.80 -10.59 11.48
C THR A 164 11.30 -9.71 12.63
N ARG A 165 10.07 -9.19 12.53
CA ARG A 165 9.49 -8.22 13.50
C ARG A 165 7.96 -8.29 13.56
N GLY A 166 7.40 -7.78 14.66
CA GLY A 166 5.97 -7.46 14.74
C GLY A 166 5.05 -8.67 14.97
N ILE A 167 5.30 -9.43 16.04
CA ILE A 167 4.32 -10.38 16.57
C ILE A 167 3.11 -9.62 17.15
N ALA A 168 1.91 -9.92 16.65
CA ALA A 168 0.58 -9.49 17.12
C ALA A 168 0.49 -8.11 17.83
N ARG A 169 0.20 -7.04 17.06
CA ARG A 169 -0.24 -5.74 17.63
C ARG A 169 -1.73 -5.50 17.36
N ARG A 170 -2.49 -5.10 18.39
CA ARG A 170 -3.97 -4.97 18.35
C ARG A 170 -4.52 -3.94 17.35
N VAL A 171 -3.73 -2.94 16.95
CA VAL A 171 -4.16 -1.89 16.00
C VAL A 171 -4.34 -2.43 14.58
N TYR A 172 -3.74 -3.57 14.24
CA TYR A 172 -3.70 -4.10 12.87
C TYR A 172 -4.86 -5.01 12.48
N ILE A 173 -5.58 -5.58 13.46
CA ILE A 173 -6.79 -6.38 13.17
C ILE A 173 -7.92 -5.46 12.67
N LEU A 174 -7.98 -4.22 13.15
CA LEU A 174 -8.97 -3.23 12.71
C LEU A 174 -8.72 -2.78 11.26
N SER A 175 -7.46 -2.60 10.83
CA SER A 175 -7.17 -2.27 9.43
C SER A 175 -7.45 -3.44 8.48
N HIS A 176 -7.13 -4.68 8.86
CA HIS A 176 -7.49 -5.87 8.07
C HIS A 176 -9.01 -6.10 8.04
N SER A 177 -9.74 -5.87 9.14
CA SER A 177 -11.20 -5.97 9.17
C SER A 177 -11.88 -4.87 8.34
N MET A 178 -11.40 -3.62 8.41
CA MET A 178 -11.93 -2.54 7.56
C MET A 178 -11.62 -2.75 6.07
N LEU A 179 -10.46 -3.33 5.72
CA LEU A 179 -10.11 -3.67 4.34
C LEU A 179 -10.97 -4.81 3.77
N ILE A 180 -11.24 -5.86 4.54
CA ILE A 180 -12.17 -6.92 4.16
C ILE A 180 -13.59 -6.35 3.96
N GLN A 181 -14.03 -5.45 4.84
CA GLN A 181 -15.34 -4.79 4.69
C GLN A 181 -15.43 -3.94 3.41
N ASN A 182 -14.37 -3.21 3.05
CA ASN A 182 -14.38 -2.34 1.87
C ASN A 182 -14.27 -3.12 0.55
N ILE A 183 -13.48 -4.20 0.51
CA ILE A 183 -13.35 -5.06 -0.69
C ILE A 183 -14.67 -5.79 -0.97
N ILE A 184 -15.42 -6.21 0.06
CA ILE A 184 -16.76 -6.82 -0.09
C ILE A 184 -17.79 -5.77 -0.54
N CYS A 185 -17.71 -4.54 -0.02
CA CYS A 185 -18.66 -3.46 -0.37
C CYS A 185 -18.48 -2.92 -1.80
N LEU A 186 -17.29 -3.08 -2.38
CA LEU A 186 -16.94 -2.66 -3.75
C LEU A 186 -17.24 -3.73 -4.82
N THR A 187 -17.42 -4.99 -4.44
CA THR A 187 -17.61 -6.12 -5.38
C THR A 187 -19.05 -6.62 -5.49
N LEU A 188 -19.96 -6.19 -4.60
CA LEU A 188 -21.37 -6.59 -4.66
C LEU A 188 -22.22 -5.69 -5.58
N PRO A 189 -23.05 -6.25 -6.47
CA PRO A 189 -23.96 -5.48 -7.29
C PRO A 189 -24.98 -4.70 -6.43
N LYS A 190 -25.33 -3.48 -6.86
CA LYS A 190 -26.15 -2.48 -6.14
C LYS A 190 -27.44 -3.03 -5.50
N ALA A 191 -28.00 -4.13 -6.02
CA ALA A 191 -29.20 -4.77 -5.49
C ALA A 191 -29.03 -5.40 -4.09
N LEU A 192 -27.82 -5.85 -3.71
CA LEU A 192 -27.57 -6.42 -2.38
C LEU A 192 -27.23 -5.39 -1.30
N ARG A 193 -26.98 -4.12 -1.67
CA ARG A 193 -26.63 -3.05 -0.73
C ARG A 193 -27.82 -2.64 0.16
N ILE A 194 -29.05 -2.88 -0.28
CA ILE A 194 -30.27 -2.54 0.46
C ILE A 194 -30.58 -3.58 1.54
N LEU A 195 -30.30 -4.86 1.30
CA LEU A 195 -30.61 -5.93 2.26
C LEU A 195 -29.72 -5.88 3.51
N TYR A 196 -28.48 -5.37 3.40
CA TYR A 196 -27.60 -5.26 4.55
C TYR A 196 -27.97 -4.08 5.48
N TYR A 197 -28.54 -3.01 4.92
CA TYR A 197 -28.95 -1.83 5.70
C TYR A 197 -30.21 -2.08 6.54
N HIS A 198 -31.06 -3.03 6.12
CA HIS A 198 -32.32 -3.31 6.79
C HIS A 198 -32.23 -4.36 7.92
N SER A 199 -31.07 -5.02 8.09
CA SER A 199 -30.88 -6.03 9.14
C SER A 199 -30.22 -5.48 10.42
N SER A 200 -29.80 -4.21 10.47
CA SER A 200 -29.16 -3.60 11.64
C SER A 200 -30.10 -2.78 12.55
N GLU A 201 -31.39 -2.69 12.21
CA GLU A 201 -32.39 -2.00 13.04
C GLU A 201 -33.40 -3.00 13.60
N HIS A 202 -33.04 -3.69 14.68
CA HIS A 202 -34.02 -4.25 15.60
C HIS A 202 -33.88 -3.57 16.97
N PRO A 203 -34.91 -2.85 17.45
CA PRO A 203 -34.90 -2.22 18.76
C PRO A 203 -35.08 -3.27 19.86
N THR A 204 -34.26 -3.16 20.91
CA THR A 204 -34.41 -3.91 22.16
C THR A 204 -35.75 -3.57 22.81
N ALA A 205 -36.61 -4.58 22.98
CA ALA A 205 -37.78 -4.52 23.84
C ALA A 205 -37.98 -5.85 24.57
N SER A 206 -37.56 -5.88 25.83
CA SER A 206 -38.25 -6.49 26.98
C SER A 206 -37.45 -6.21 28.25
#